data_AF-A0A2V6JAT1-F1
#
_entry.id   AF-A0A2V6JAT1-F1
#
_cell.length_a   1.000
_cell.length_b   1.000
_cell.length_c   1.000
_cell.angle_alpha   90.00
_cell.angle_beta   90.00
_cell.angle_gamma   90.00
#
_symmetry.space_group_name_H-M   'P 1'
#
loop_
_entity.id
_entity.type
_entity.pdbx_description
1 polymer ?
#
loop_
_entity_poly.entity_id
_entity_poly.type
_entity_poly.pdbx_seq_one_letter_code
_entity_poly.pdbx_strand_id
1 'polypeptide(L)'
;MSGFFEELQRRKVYRVAAAYIVVAGFLIQIASAAFPAWELPNWSLRLVITMLLIGFPIALIFAWAFDVTPQGIQVTPKVAGAHR
;
A
#
# COMPACT_ATOMS: atom_id res chain seq x y z
N MET A 1 7.48 24.75 3.56
CA MET A 1 6.51 23.78 4.14
C MET A 1 5.99 22.75 3.11
N SER A 2 6.64 22.59 1.94
CA SER A 2 6.22 21.65 0.88
C SER A 2 7.09 20.38 0.76
N GLY A 3 8.31 20.38 1.27
CA GLY A 3 9.28 19.29 1.02
C GLY A 3 8.85 17.90 1.53
N PHE A 4 8.18 17.78 2.68
CA PHE A 4 7.85 16.47 3.26
C PHE A 4 6.79 15.69 2.46
N PHE A 5 5.79 16.39 1.90
CA PHE A 5 4.77 15.78 1.02
C PHE A 5 5.35 15.45 -0.36
N GLU A 6 6.31 16.24 -0.84
CA GLU A 6 6.97 16.06 -2.12
C GLU A 6 8.01 14.92 -2.10
N GLU A 7 8.69 14.71 -0.97
CA GLU A 7 9.55 13.54 -0.70
C GLU A 7 8.75 12.23 -0.66
N LEU A 8 7.57 12.25 0.00
CA LEU A 8 6.67 11.09 0.04
C LEU A 8 6.09 10.77 -1.35
N GLN A 9 5.87 11.80 -2.19
CA GLN A 9 5.39 11.65 -3.56
C GLN A 9 6.49 11.07 -4.47
N ARG A 10 7.76 11.43 -4.25
CA ARG A 10 8.92 10.88 -4.97
C ARG A 10 9.15 9.39 -4.69
N ARG A 11 8.82 8.89 -3.49
CA ARG A 11 9.05 7.48 -3.10
C ARG A 11 7.89 6.52 -3.40
N LYS A 12 6.79 6.97 -4.03
CA LYS A 12 5.59 6.15 -4.33
C LYS A 12 4.96 5.42 -3.12
N VAL A 13 5.33 5.74 -1.88
CA VAL A 13 4.75 5.12 -0.67
C VAL A 13 3.24 5.37 -0.59
N TYR A 14 2.76 6.50 -1.10
CA TYR A 14 1.34 6.80 -1.26
C TYR A 14 0.58 5.77 -2.09
N ARG A 15 1.22 5.13 -3.08
CA ARG A 15 0.58 4.08 -3.90
C ARG A 15 0.31 2.83 -3.06
N VAL A 16 1.24 2.46 -2.18
CA VAL A 16 1.05 1.32 -1.27
C VAL A 16 0.02 1.65 -0.21
N ALA A 17 0.05 2.87 0.34
CA ALA A 17 -0.98 3.33 1.28
C ALA A 17 -2.38 3.28 0.65
N ALA A 18 -2.54 3.81 -0.57
CA ALA A 18 -3.80 3.79 -1.30
C ALA A 18 -4.26 2.36 -1.62
N ALA A 19 -3.36 1.51 -2.14
CA ALA A 19 -3.67 0.11 -2.42
C ALA A 19 -4.10 -0.64 -1.15
N TYR A 20 -3.41 -0.41 -0.03
CA TYR A 20 -3.77 -0.99 1.25
C TYR A 20 -5.16 -0.55 1.70
N ILE A 21 -5.49 0.74 1.62
CA ILE A 21 -6.82 1.24 2.00
C ILE A 21 -7.92 0.60 1.15
N VAL A 22 -7.70 0.46 -0.16
CA VAL A 22 -8.66 -0.20 -1.06
C VAL A 22 -8.87 -1.66 -0.66
N VAL A 23 -7.79 -2.41 -0.43
CA VAL A 23 -7.85 -3.83 -0.03
C VAL A 23 -8.48 -3.98 1.36
N ALA A 24 -8.06 -3.17 2.33
CA ALA A 24 -8.59 -3.16 3.69
C ALA A 24 -10.08 -2.80 3.70
N GLY A 25 -10.49 -1.78 2.94
CA GLY A 25 -11.89 -1.41 2.78
C GLY A 25 -12.72 -2.53 2.16
N PHE A 26 -12.19 -3.22 1.15
CA PHE A 26 -12.85 -4.37 0.54
C PHE A 26 -13.00 -5.55 1.52
N LEU A 27 -11.96 -5.85 2.31
CA LEU A 27 -12.02 -6.85 3.38
C LEU A 27 -13.08 -6.49 4.43
N ILE A 28 -13.17 -5.21 4.82
CA ILE A 28 -14.19 -4.74 5.77
C ILE A 28 -15.59 -4.90 5.19
N GLN A 29 -15.79 -4.59 3.91
CA GLN A 29 -17.09 -4.79 3.26
C GLN A 29 -17.49 -6.26 3.24
N ILE A 30 -16.59 -7.15 2.83
CA ILE A 30 -16.85 -8.61 2.85
C ILE A 30 -17.14 -9.07 4.27
N ALA A 31 -16.32 -8.68 5.26
CA ALA A 31 -16.53 -9.05 6.65
C ALA A 31 -17.87 -8.52 7.18
N SER A 32 -18.26 -7.29 6.84
CA SER A 32 -19.55 -6.73 7.24
C SER A 32 -20.76 -7.45 6.66
N ALA A 33 -20.61 -8.11 5.51
CA ALA A 33 -21.66 -8.93 4.90
C ALA A 33 -21.64 -10.38 5.41
N ALA A 34 -20.44 -10.97 5.54
CA ALA A 34 -20.27 -12.35 5.93
C ALA A 34 -20.48 -12.57 7.45
N PHE A 35 -19.99 -11.67 8.30
CA PHE A 35 -20.02 -11.86 9.75
C PHE A 35 -21.45 -11.93 10.31
N PRO A 36 -22.39 -11.05 9.92
CA PRO A 36 -23.78 -11.18 10.35
C PRO A 36 -24.45 -12.45 9.80
N ALA A 37 -24.11 -12.86 8.57
CA ALA A 37 -24.64 -14.09 7.97
C ALA A 37 -24.19 -15.37 8.72
N TRP A 38 -23.09 -15.28 9.44
CA TRP A 38 -22.54 -16.36 10.28
C TRP A 38 -22.84 -16.14 11.77
N GLU A 39 -23.72 -15.19 12.10
CA GLU A 39 -24.11 -14.83 13.46
C GLU A 39 -22.91 -14.52 14.39
N LEU A 40 -21.82 -13.97 13.81
CA LEU A 40 -20.63 -13.65 14.58
C LEU A 40 -20.89 -12.46 15.53
N PRO A 41 -20.23 -12.43 16.69
CA PRO A 41 -20.35 -11.32 17.63
C PRO A 41 -19.93 -9.98 17.03
N ASN A 42 -20.54 -8.89 17.50
CA ASN A 42 -20.21 -7.53 17.07
C ASN A 42 -18.75 -7.11 17.32
N TRP A 43 -18.04 -7.79 18.24
CA TRP A 43 -16.62 -7.54 18.48
C TRP A 43 -15.73 -8.09 17.36
N SER A 44 -16.19 -9.07 16.58
CA SER A 44 -15.41 -9.71 15.52
C SER A 44 -15.03 -8.71 14.43
N LEU A 45 -15.97 -7.87 13.98
CA LEU A 45 -15.67 -6.82 13.00
C LEU A 45 -14.67 -5.80 13.56
N ARG A 46 -14.82 -5.43 14.84
CA ARG A 46 -13.86 -4.52 15.51
C ARG A 46 -12.46 -5.11 15.53
N LEU A 47 -12.31 -6.40 15.82
CA LEU A 47 -10.99 -7.05 15.78
C LEU A 47 -10.37 -6.98 14.39
N VAL A 48 -11.13 -7.24 13.33
CA VAL A 48 -10.62 -7.13 11.95
C VAL A 48 -10.14 -5.72 11.67
N ILE A 49 -10.92 -4.70 12.04
CA ILE A 49 -10.54 -3.30 11.86
C ILE A 49 -9.27 -2.98 12.67
N THR A 50 -9.19 -3.41 13.93
CA THR A 50 -8.00 -3.23 14.77
C THR A 50 -6.77 -3.90 14.14
N MET A 51 -6.90 -5.12 13.63
CA MET A 51 -5.83 -5.82 12.92
C MET A 51 -5.39 -5.07 11.67
N LEU A 52 -6.33 -4.54 10.87
CA LEU A 52 -6.02 -3.76 9.68
C LEU A 52 -5.32 -2.44 10.03
N LEU A 53 -5.69 -1.80 11.14
CA LEU A 53 -5.04 -0.59 11.64
C LEU A 53 -3.61 -0.84 12.11
N ILE A 54 -3.35 -1.99 12.73
CA ILE A 54 -1.99 -2.40 13.13
C ILE A 54 -1.18 -2.88 11.91
N GLY A 55 -1.82 -3.55 10.96
CA GLY A 55 -1.19 -4.00 9.72
C GLY A 55 -0.78 -2.85 8.80
N PHE A 56 -1.47 -1.71 8.86
CA PHE A 56 -1.18 -0.54 8.04
C PHE A 56 0.22 0.04 8.26
N PRO A 57 0.65 0.41 9.50
CA PRO A 57 2.02 0.88 9.73
C PRO A 57 3.05 -0.18 9.38
N ILE A 58 2.77 -1.47 9.59
CA ILE A 58 3.66 -2.56 9.17
C ILE A 58 3.83 -2.58 7.65
N ALA A 59 2.73 -2.47 6.90
CA ALA A 59 2.75 -2.40 5.44
C ALA A 59 3.51 -1.16 4.93
N LEU A 60 3.38 -0.01 5.61
CA LEU A 60 4.15 1.19 5.29
C LEU A 60 5.65 1.03 5.58
N ILE A 61 6.00 0.45 6.74
CA ILE A 61 7.39 0.14 7.09
C ILE A 61 7.99 -0.79 6.04
N PHE A 62 7.27 -1.84 5.62
CA PHE A 62 7.73 -2.73 4.56
C PHE A 62 7.85 -2.03 3.20
N ALA A 63 6.89 -1.19 2.81
CA ALA A 63 6.97 -0.41 1.58
C ALA A 63 8.18 0.53 1.56
N TRP A 64 8.54 1.08 2.72
CA TRP A 64 9.68 1.94 2.91
C TRP A 64 11.00 1.15 2.97
N ALA A 65 11.05 0.06 3.73
CA ALA A 65 12.25 -0.75 3.94
C ALA A 65 12.63 -1.59 2.71
N PHE A 66 11.64 -2.07 1.94
CA PHE A 66 11.86 -2.84 0.71
C PHE A 66 11.92 -1.97 -0.55
N ASP A 67 11.99 -0.64 -0.39
CA ASP A 67 12.23 0.35 -1.44
C ASP A 67 11.56 -0.04 -2.78
N VAL A 68 10.22 -0.17 -2.74
CA VAL A 68 9.42 -0.70 -3.86
C VAL A 68 9.71 0.13 -5.12
N THR A 69 10.58 -0.45 -5.92
CA THR A 69 11.40 0.15 -6.98
C THR A 69 10.58 0.81 -8.09
N PRO A 70 10.92 2.07 -8.46
CA PRO A 70 10.65 2.61 -9.77
C PRO A 70 11.96 2.94 -10.52
N GLN A 71 13.02 2.16 -10.33
CA GLN A 71 14.00 1.95 -11.41
C GLN A 71 13.43 1.07 -12.54
N GLY A 72 12.11 0.82 -12.52
CA GLY A 72 11.34 0.01 -13.46
C GLY A 72 12.05 -0.11 -14.78
N ILE A 73 12.60 -1.32 -15.02
CA ILE A 73 13.43 -1.70 -16.17
C ILE A 73 13.90 -0.47 -16.94
N GLN A 74 14.93 0.23 -16.44
CA GLN A 74 15.68 1.11 -17.32
C GLN A 74 16.34 0.21 -18.34
N VAL A 75 15.71 0.07 -19.50
CA VAL A 75 16.44 -0.26 -20.71
C VAL A 75 17.44 0.88 -20.83
N THR A 76 18.68 0.61 -20.42
CA THR A 76 19.81 1.49 -20.66
C THR A 76 19.66 2.01 -22.08
N PRO A 77 19.57 3.33 -22.32
CA PRO A 77 19.60 3.85 -23.67
C PRO A 77 20.86 3.27 -24.27
N LYS A 78 20.72 2.41 -25.29
CA LYS A 78 21.85 1.91 -26.04
C LYS A 78 22.49 3.17 -26.62
N VAL A 79 23.55 3.63 -25.97
CA VAL A 79 24.47 4.62 -26.52
C VAL A 79 25.14 3.93 -27.70
N ALA A 80 24.45 3.93 -28.83
CA ALA A 80 25.10 4.02 -30.13
C ALA A 80 25.37 5.52 -30.28
N GLY A 81 26.47 6.02 -29.73
CA GLY A 81 27.77 5.71 -30.30
C GLY A 81 27.81 6.43 -31.63
N ALA A 82 27.97 7.75 -31.55
CA ALA A 82 28.33 8.59 -32.67
C ALA A 82 29.56 7.99 -33.35
N HIS A 83 29.42 7.57 -34.60
CA HIS A 83 30.54 7.38 -35.50
C HIS A 83 30.19 8.09 -36.80
N ARG A 84 30.75 9.31 -36.89
CA ARG A 84 31.25 10.05 -38.07
C ARG A 84 30.61 9.76 -39.42
#